data_AF-A0A966WPA3-F1
#
_entry.id   AF-A0A966WPA3-F1
#
_cell.length_a   1.000
_cell.length_b   1.000
_cell.length_c   1.000
_cell.angle_alpha   90.00
_cell.angle_beta   90.00
_cell.angle_gamma   90.00
#
_symmetry.space_group_name_H-M   'P 1'
#
loop_
_entity.id
_entity.type
_entity.pdbx_description
1 polymer ?
#
loop_
_entity_poly.entity_id
_entity_poly.type
_entity_poly.pdbx_seq_one_letter_code
_entity_poly.pdbx_strand_id
1 'polypeptide(L)'
;MLVGVITVLTVLAPFALQPTRYEGVAFFTTVIVPALVPIFFFVTLLDVMMSMIYKSSSEGESKSHYRFIIRVELSFLAVMVAAWMPLFWGVLNPG
;
A
#
# COMPACT_ATOMS: atom_id res chain seq x y z
N MET A 1 0.91 -7.37 10.58
CA MET A 1 0.41 -8.14 9.42
C MET A 1 0.23 -7.25 8.18
N LEU A 2 -0.38 -6.06 8.29
CA LEU A 2 -0.61 -5.14 7.16
C LEU A 2 0.66 -4.73 6.41
N VAL A 3 1.75 -4.38 7.11
CA VAL A 3 3.06 -4.06 6.50
C VAL A 3 3.58 -5.18 5.59
N GLY A 4 3.36 -6.45 5.96
CA GLY A 4 3.76 -7.59 5.13
C GLY A 4 3.00 -7.63 3.81
N VAL A 5 1.69 -7.39 3.85
CA VAL A 5 0.86 -7.34 2.64
C VAL A 5 1.25 -6.15 1.75
N ILE A 6 1.46 -4.97 2.33
CA ILE A 6 1.93 -3.78 1.61
C ILE A 6 3.27 -4.04 0.94
N THR A 7 4.19 -4.72 1.64
CA THR A 7 5.51 -5.08 1.09
C THR A 7 5.35 -6.00 -0.13
N VAL A 8 4.52 -7.04 -0.03
CA VAL A 8 4.26 -7.96 -1.15
C VAL A 8 3.64 -7.20 -2.33
N LEU A 9 2.60 -6.39 -2.10
CA LEU A 9 1.97 -5.60 -3.16
C LEU A 9 2.95 -4.59 -3.80
N THR A 10 3.87 -4.03 -3.02
CA THR A 10 4.90 -3.10 -3.52
C THR A 10 5.92 -3.81 -4.40
N VAL A 11 6.40 -4.99 -3.99
CA VAL A 11 7.38 -5.79 -4.76
C VAL A 11 6.78 -6.31 -6.07
N LEU A 12 5.46 -6.49 -6.12
CA LEU A 12 4.76 -6.94 -7.33
C LEU A 12 4.48 -5.83 -8.35
N ALA A 13 4.66 -4.55 -8.00
CA ALA A 13 4.44 -3.41 -8.88
C ALA A 13 5.08 -3.52 -10.29
N PRO A 14 6.35 -3.92 -10.47
CA PRO A 14 6.95 -4.00 -11.81
C PRO A 14 6.29 -5.03 -12.72
N PHE A 15 5.66 -6.07 -12.16
CA PHE A 15 4.97 -7.09 -12.94
C PHE A 15 3.65 -6.58 -13.54
N ALA A 16 3.07 -5.53 -12.96
CA ALA A 16 1.84 -4.92 -13.45
C ALA A 16 2.05 -4.00 -14.67
N LEU A 17 3.31 -3.62 -14.97
CA LEU A 17 3.66 -2.79 -16.13
C LEU A 17 3.72 -3.59 -17.44
N GLN A 18 3.54 -4.90 -17.38
CA GLN A 18 3.47 -5.76 -18.57
C GLN A 18 2.13 -5.58 -19.31
N PRO A 19 2.08 -5.83 -20.64
CA PRO A 19 0.83 -5.81 -21.39
C PRO A 19 -0.22 -6.68 -20.71
N THR A 20 -1.45 -6.18 -20.58
CA THR A 20 -2.54 -6.89 -19.92
C THR A 20 -2.80 -8.22 -20.62
N ARG A 21 -2.73 -9.31 -19.84
CA ARG A 21 -3.04 -10.66 -20.31
C ARG A 21 -4.12 -11.26 -19.43
N TYR A 22 -5.18 -11.76 -20.06
CA TYR A 22 -6.34 -12.32 -19.37
C TYR A 22 -6.23 -13.84 -19.13
N GLU A 23 -5.04 -14.41 -19.32
CA GLU A 23 -4.81 -15.84 -19.19
C GLU A 23 -3.72 -16.17 -18.16
N GLY A 24 -3.96 -17.23 -17.39
CA GLY A 24 -3.01 -17.80 -16.45
C GLY A 24 -2.61 -16.87 -15.30
N VAL A 25 -1.41 -17.09 -14.76
CA VAL A 25 -0.86 -16.35 -13.61
C VAL A 25 -0.68 -14.85 -13.92
N ALA A 26 -0.51 -14.49 -15.20
CA ALA A 26 -0.35 -13.11 -15.62
C ALA A 26 -1.58 -12.24 -15.30
N PHE A 27 -2.80 -12.80 -15.40
CA PHE A 27 -4.03 -12.09 -15.01
C PHE A 27 -3.98 -11.60 -13.55
N PHE A 28 -3.40 -12.42 -12.66
CA PHE A 28 -3.28 -12.09 -11.26
C PHE A 28 -2.37 -10.87 -11.04
N THR A 29 -1.21 -10.85 -11.70
CA THR A 29 -0.22 -9.77 -11.54
C THR A 29 -0.57 -8.49 -12.31
N THR A 30 -1.28 -8.58 -13.44
CA THR A 30 -1.59 -7.42 -14.29
C THR A 30 -2.97 -6.81 -14.04
N VAL A 31 -3.89 -7.52 -13.37
CA VAL A 31 -5.27 -7.03 -13.15
C VAL A 31 -5.65 -7.05 -11.69
N ILE A 32 -5.54 -8.21 -11.03
CA ILE A 32 -5.99 -8.38 -9.64
C ILE A 32 -5.12 -7.58 -8.67
N VAL A 33 -3.80 -7.79 -8.70
CA VAL A 33 -2.87 -7.11 -7.78
C VAL A 33 -2.98 -5.57 -7.88
N PRO A 34 -2.98 -4.94 -9.07
CA PRO A 34 -3.20 -3.50 -9.20
C PRO A 34 -4.52 -3.01 -8.61
N ALA A 35 -5.60 -3.80 -8.77
CA ALA A 35 -6.91 -3.45 -8.21
C ALA A 35 -6.94 -3.51 -6.67
N LEU A 36 -6.10 -4.34 -6.05
CA LEU A 36 -5.98 -4.42 -4.59
C LEU A 36 -5.21 -3.24 -3.98
N VAL A 37 -4.28 -2.63 -4.73
CA VAL A 37 -3.44 -1.51 -4.26
C VAL A 37 -4.27 -0.36 -3.65
N PRO A 38 -5.28 0.22 -4.34
CA PRO A 38 -6.08 1.29 -3.75
C PRO A 38 -6.87 0.83 -2.52
N ILE A 39 -7.31 -0.43 -2.47
CA ILE A 39 -8.01 -0.97 -1.31
C ILE A 39 -7.07 -0.98 -0.10
N PHE A 40 -5.87 -1.53 -0.26
CA PHE A 40 -4.88 -1.59 0.82
C PHE A 40 -4.31 -0.22 1.16
N PHE A 41 -4.28 0.73 0.22
CA PHE A 41 -3.98 2.12 0.52
C PHE A 41 -4.96 2.70 1.56
N PHE A 42 -6.26 2.56 1.33
CA PHE A 42 -7.27 3.05 2.27
C PHE A 42 -7.31 2.26 3.58
N VAL A 43 -7.13 0.94 3.55
CA VAL A 43 -7.05 0.11 4.77
C VAL A 43 -5.87 0.54 5.63
N THR A 44 -4.70 0.84 5.03
CA THR A 44 -3.53 1.33 5.77
C THR A 44 -3.79 2.70 6.37
N LEU A 45 -4.44 3.61 5.65
CA LEU A 45 -4.82 4.91 6.20
C LEU A 45 -5.80 4.78 7.37
N LEU A 46 -6.75 3.84 7.29
CA LEU A 46 -7.66 3.53 8.39
C LEU A 46 -6.89 3.01 9.61
N ASP A 47 -5.91 2.13 9.41
CA ASP A 47 -5.07 1.59 10.48
C ASP A 47 -4.22 2.68 11.15
N VAL A 48 -3.62 3.56 10.35
CA VAL A 48 -2.89 4.74 10.82
C VAL A 48 -3.82 5.65 11.64
N MET A 49 -5.05 5.86 11.18
CA MET A 49 -6.05 6.65 11.91
C MET A 49 -6.40 6.02 13.26
N MET A 50 -6.65 4.71 13.30
CA MET A 50 -6.90 3.99 14.55
C MET A 50 -5.70 4.07 15.50
N SER A 51 -4.48 3.88 14.97
CA SER A 51 -3.25 4.05 15.74
C SER A 51 -3.09 5.47 16.29
N MET A 52 -3.52 6.50 15.55
CA MET A 52 -3.54 7.88 16.05
C MET A 52 -4.57 8.08 17.17
N ILE A 53 -5.74 7.46 17.07
CA ILE A 53 -6.78 7.49 18.11
C ILE A 53 -6.28 6.80 19.38
N TYR A 54 -5.71 5.60 19.28
CA TYR A 54 -5.15 4.91 20.46
C TYR A 54 -3.94 5.62 21.05
N LYS A 55 -3.15 6.32 20.22
CA LYS A 55 -2.05 7.16 20.69
C LYS A 55 -2.55 8.36 21.51
N SER A 56 -3.73 8.91 21.20
CA SER A 56 -4.24 10.11 21.89
C SER A 56 -4.71 9.78 23.32
N SER A 57 -5.16 8.56 23.54
CA SER A 57 -5.61 8.06 24.84
C SER A 57 -4.55 7.31 25.66
N SER A 58 -3.31 7.17 25.14
CA SER A 58 -2.23 6.46 25.82
C SER A 58 -1.18 7.39 26.45
N GLU A 59 -0.66 6.97 27.61
CA GLU A 59 0.39 7.67 28.36
C GLU A 59 1.72 6.91 28.31
N GLY A 60 2.82 7.63 28.54
CA GLY A 60 4.16 7.04 28.71
C GLY A 60 4.67 6.24 27.50
N GLU A 61 5.16 5.03 27.77
CA GLU A 61 5.88 4.16 26.83
C GLU A 61 5.00 3.71 25.63
N SER A 62 3.72 3.45 25.86
CA SER A 62 2.74 3.09 24.81
C SER A 62 2.61 4.17 23.74
N LYS A 63 2.76 5.45 24.09
CA LYS A 63 2.67 6.57 23.14
C LYS A 63 3.84 6.60 22.15
N SER A 64 5.01 6.14 22.59
CA SER A 64 6.20 6.03 21.72
C SER A 64 6.07 4.89 20.72
N HIS A 65 5.48 3.78 21.16
CA HIS A 65 5.19 2.61 20.33
C HIS A 65 4.24 2.97 19.17
N TYR A 66 3.10 3.60 19.45
CA TYR A 66 2.16 4.01 18.39
C TYR A 66 2.78 5.03 17.42
N ARG A 67 3.64 5.93 17.91
CA ARG A 67 4.36 6.87 17.04
C ARG A 67 5.29 6.14 16.07
N PHE A 68 5.93 5.06 16.51
CA PHE A 68 6.76 4.23 15.66
C PHE A 68 5.92 3.49 14.60
N ILE A 69 4.83 2.83 15.00
CA ILE A 69 3.90 2.13 14.08
C ILE A 69 3.44 3.08 12.98
N ILE A 70 2.90 4.25 13.36
CA ILE A 70 2.38 5.24 12.40
C ILE A 70 3.45 5.66 11.39
N ARG A 71 4.70 5.89 11.83
CA ARG A 71 5.78 6.28 10.92
C ARG A 71 6.14 5.15 9.95
N VAL A 72 6.19 3.92 10.43
CA VAL A 72 6.51 2.75 9.61
C VAL A 72 5.39 2.50 8.59
N GLU A 73 4.12 2.57 9.00
CA GLU A 73 3.00 2.39 8.07
C GLU A 73 2.95 3.48 7.00
N LEU A 74 3.14 4.75 7.39
CA LEU A 74 3.20 5.85 6.43
C LEU A 74 4.39 5.74 5.48
N SER A 75 5.56 5.27 5.94
CA SER A 75 6.71 5.10 5.05
C SER A 75 6.46 3.99 4.03
N PHE A 76 5.94 2.84 4.46
CA PHE A 76 5.59 1.75 3.55
C PHE A 76 4.46 2.14 2.58
N LEU A 77 3.47 2.90 3.04
CA LEU A 77 2.41 3.44 2.20
C LEU A 77 2.99 4.36 1.11
N ALA A 78 3.91 5.26 1.47
CA ALA A 78 4.55 6.16 0.53
C ALA A 78 5.40 5.39 -0.51
N VAL A 79 6.15 4.37 -0.08
CA VAL A 79 6.91 3.49 -0.98
C VAL A 79 5.98 2.75 -1.94
N MET A 80 4.85 2.22 -1.45
CA MET A 80 3.86 1.57 -2.30
C MET A 80 3.32 2.53 -3.35
N VAL A 81 2.89 3.74 -2.95
CA VAL A 81 2.39 4.74 -3.90
C VAL A 81 3.44 5.09 -4.95
N ALA A 82 4.70 5.28 -4.55
CA ALA A 82 5.79 5.56 -5.48
C ALA A 82 6.04 4.41 -6.46
N ALA A 83 6.01 3.16 -6.00
CA ALA A 83 6.21 1.98 -6.83
C ALA A 83 5.11 1.81 -7.90
N TRP A 84 3.87 2.20 -7.57
CA TRP A 84 2.71 2.09 -8.45
C TRP A 84 2.45 3.35 -9.30
N MET A 85 3.17 4.44 -9.04
CA MET A 85 3.06 5.72 -9.76
C MET A 85 3.18 5.59 -11.29
N PRO A 86 4.11 4.79 -11.88
CA PRO A 86 4.21 4.66 -13.32
C PRO A 86 2.94 4.10 -13.97
N LEU A 87 2.28 3.14 -13.31
CA LEU A 87 1.03 2.56 -13.79
C LEU A 87 -0.11 3.58 -13.72
N PHE A 88 -0.23 4.33 -12.62
CA PHE A 88 -1.24 5.39 -12.50
C PHE A 88 -1.02 6.51 -13.51
N TRP A 89 0.24 6.87 -13.78
CA TRP A 89 0.57 7.88 -14.79
C TRP A 89 0.17 7.43 -16.20
N GLY A 90 0.41 6.15 -16.55
CA GLY A 90 -0.01 5.59 -17.82
C GLY A 90 -1.52 5.62 -18.04
N VAL A 91 -2.31 5.48 -16.97
CA VAL A 91 -3.78 5.61 -17.03
C VAL A 91 -4.22 7.08 -17.15
N LEU A 92 -3.54 8.00 -16.43
CA LEU A 92 -3.91 9.41 -16.38
C LEU A 92 -3.51 10.19 -17.64
N ASN A 93 -2.39 9.80 -18.25
CA ASN A 93 -1.86 10.38 -19.48
C ASN A 93 -1.70 9.29 -20.55
N PRO A 94 -2.81 8.81 -21.14
CA PRO A 94 -2.81 7.66 -22.05
C PRO A 94 -2.10 7.89 -23.39
N GLY A 95 -1.71 9.13 -23.72
CA GLY A 95 -1.23 9.49 -25.06
C GLY A 95 -2.37 9.79 -26.02
#